data_AF-A0A839E447-F1
#
_entry.id   AF-A0A839E447-F1
#
_cell.length_a   1.000
_cell.length_b   1.000
_cell.length_c   1.000
_cell.angle_alpha   90.00
_cell.angle_beta   90.00
_cell.angle_gamma   90.00
#
_symmetry.space_group_name_H-M   'P 1'
#
loop_
_entity.id
_entity.type
_entity.pdbx_description
1 polymer ?
#
loop_
_entity_poly.entity_id
_entity_poly.type
_entity_poly.pdbx_seq_one_letter_code
_entity_poly.pdbx_strand_id
1 'polypeptide(L)'
;MTAIASRRSARTLSVRAGAAALGRAGRAVTWYVRELMGDTAYRTYLEHHAATHGAEVEPLTEREFWRGRMDEQDQNPGARCC
;
A
#
# COMPACT_ATOMS: atom_id res chain seq x y z
N MET A 1 14.60 -40.18 -26.95
CA MET A 1 14.25 -38.76 -27.23
C MET A 1 13.44 -38.09 -26.09
N THR A 2 13.32 -38.70 -24.90
CA THR A 2 12.42 -38.26 -23.81
C THR A 2 13.03 -37.23 -22.85
N ALA A 3 14.37 -37.18 -22.76
CA ALA A 3 15.08 -36.34 -21.79
C ALA A 3 15.09 -34.83 -22.14
N ILE A 4 14.88 -34.47 -23.41
CA ILE A 4 14.82 -33.05 -23.86
C ILE A 4 13.47 -32.42 -23.51
N ALA A 5 12.37 -33.18 -23.66
CA ALA A 5 11.02 -32.73 -23.30
C ALA A 5 10.87 -32.50 -21.78
N SER A 6 11.39 -33.42 -20.95
CA SER A 6 11.41 -33.29 -19.49
C SER A 6 12.20 -32.04 -19.04
N ARG A 7 13.38 -31.80 -19.62
CA ARG A 7 14.19 -30.59 -19.33
C ARG A 7 13.51 -29.28 -19.75
N ARG A 8 12.74 -29.28 -20.84
CA ARG A 8 12.00 -28.09 -21.29
C ARG A 8 10.78 -27.79 -20.39
N SER A 9 10.11 -28.82 -19.88
CA SER A 9 9.01 -28.68 -18.90
C SER A 9 9.52 -28.11 -17.56
N ALA A 10 10.61 -28.67 -17.02
CA ALA A 10 11.23 -28.19 -15.79
C ALA A 10 11.68 -26.72 -15.90
N ARG A 11 12.31 -26.33 -17.01
CA ARG A 11 12.71 -24.93 -17.26
C ARG A 11 11.53 -23.97 -17.28
N THR A 12 10.40 -24.36 -17.87
CA THR A 12 9.20 -23.51 -17.96
C THR A 12 8.56 -23.29 -16.59
N LEU A 13 8.54 -24.32 -15.74
CA LEU A 13 8.08 -24.22 -14.36
C LEU A 13 8.98 -23.32 -13.51
N SER A 14 10.31 -23.43 -13.65
CA SER A 14 11.25 -22.55 -12.96
C SER A 14 11.11 -21.09 -13.38
N VAL A 15 10.90 -20.80 -14.67
CA VAL A 15 10.68 -19.43 -15.16
C VAL A 15 9.38 -18.85 -14.60
N ARG A 16 8.29 -19.61 -14.59
CA ARG A 16 7.00 -19.17 -14.02
C ARG A 16 7.08 -18.97 -12.51
N ALA A 17 7.74 -19.86 -11.79
CA ALA A 17 7.97 -19.72 -10.36
C ALA A 17 8.81 -18.47 -10.05
N GLY A 18 9.87 -18.21 -10.84
CA GLY A 18 10.68 -17.01 -10.74
C GLY A 18 9.89 -15.72 -11.02
N ALA A 19 9.09 -15.71 -12.10
CA ALA A 19 8.22 -14.59 -12.43
C ALA A 19 7.17 -14.32 -11.33
N ALA A 20 6.59 -15.37 -10.76
CA ALA A 20 5.65 -15.23 -9.64
C ALA A 20 6.34 -14.70 -8.37
N ALA A 21 7.57 -15.11 -8.09
CA ALA A 21 8.34 -14.60 -6.96
C ALA A 21 8.67 -13.10 -7.13
N LEU A 22 9.11 -12.68 -8.32
CA LEU A 22 9.34 -11.27 -8.65
C LEU A 22 8.06 -10.45 -8.56
N GLY A 23 6.93 -10.98 -9.04
CA GLY A 23 5.64 -10.33 -8.91
C GLY A 23 5.21 -10.12 -7.45
N ARG A 24 5.48 -11.09 -6.56
CA ARG A 24 5.22 -10.95 -5.12
C ARG A 24 6.15 -9.92 -4.48
N ALA A 25 7.44 -9.95 -4.80
CA ALA A 25 8.41 -8.97 -4.29
C ALA A 25 8.05 -7.54 -4.71
N GLY A 26 7.70 -7.34 -5.98
CA GLY A 26 7.24 -6.03 -6.47
C GLY A 26 6.02 -5.51 -5.72
N ARG A 27 5.01 -6.36 -5.48
CA ARG A 27 3.83 -5.99 -4.68
C ARG A 27 4.19 -5.61 -3.24
N ALA A 28 5.11 -6.33 -2.62
CA ALA A 28 5.58 -6.03 -1.26
C ALA A 28 6.29 -4.67 -1.20
N VAL A 29 7.15 -4.38 -2.18
CA VAL A 29 7.81 -3.06 -2.30
C VAL A 29 6.80 -1.95 -2.52
N THR A 30 5.84 -2.12 -3.44
CA THR A 30 4.78 -1.13 -3.67
C THR A 30 3.96 -0.89 -2.42
N TRP A 31 3.59 -1.95 -1.69
CA TRP A 31 2.88 -1.81 -0.41
C TRP A 31 3.70 -1.01 0.60
N TYR A 32 4.97 -1.35 0.78
CA TYR A 32 5.85 -0.66 1.73
C TYR A 32 6.02 0.82 1.40
N VAL A 33 6.23 1.15 0.12
CA VAL A 33 6.38 2.54 -0.32
C VAL A 33 5.09 3.32 -0.08
N ARG A 34 3.92 2.75 -0.40
CA ARG A 34 2.63 3.42 -0.16
C ARG A 34 2.38 3.69 1.32
N GLU A 35 2.71 2.74 2.18
CA GLU A 35 2.58 2.91 3.63
C GLU A 35 3.56 3.98 4.14
N LEU A 36 4.82 3.95 3.68
CA LEU A 36 5.86 4.90 4.07
C LEU A 36 5.55 6.34 3.63
N MET A 37 5.03 6.51 2.41
CA MET A 37 4.65 7.82 1.87
C MET A 37 3.33 8.35 2.48
N GLY A 38 2.58 7.50 3.17
CA GLY A 38 1.29 7.86 3.76
C GLY A 38 0.12 7.85 2.78
N ASP A 39 0.27 7.22 1.60
CA ASP A 39 -0.81 7.05 0.62
C ASP A 39 -2.01 6.29 1.20
N THR A 40 -1.78 5.50 2.26
CA THR A 40 -2.79 4.71 2.96
C THR A 40 -3.50 5.49 4.08
N ALA A 41 -3.12 6.74 4.35
CA ALA A 41 -3.64 7.51 5.48
C ALA A 41 -5.17 7.65 5.48
N TYR A 42 -5.78 7.89 4.31
CA TYR A 42 -7.24 8.02 4.21
C TYR A 42 -7.95 6.68 4.49
N ARG A 43 -7.42 5.56 4.00
CA ARG A 43 -7.94 4.22 4.33
C ARG A 43 -7.87 3.95 5.83
N THR A 44 -6.72 4.22 6.45
CA THR A 44 -6.53 4.06 7.90
C THR A 44 -7.48 4.96 8.69
N TYR A 45 -7.73 6.18 8.21
CA TYR A 45 -8.75 7.08 8.76
C TYR A 45 -10.14 6.45 8.71
N LEU A 46 -10.57 5.89 7.57
CA LEU A 46 -11.89 5.25 7.45
C LEU A 46 -12.03 4.04 8.38
N GLU A 47 -10.99 3.22 8.48
CA GLU A 47 -10.97 2.07 9.41
C GLU A 47 -11.11 2.52 10.87
N HIS A 48 -10.36 3.55 11.26
CA HIS A 48 -10.44 4.13 12.60
C HIS A 48 -11.79 4.82 12.86
N HIS A 49 -12.31 5.54 11.87
CA HIS A 49 -13.60 6.23 11.94
C HIS A 49 -14.74 5.24 12.15
N ALA A 50 -14.77 4.17 11.33
CA ALA A 50 -15.77 3.11 11.46
C ALA A 50 -15.69 2.41 12.83
N ALA A 51 -14.48 2.16 13.34
CA ALA A 51 -14.27 1.56 14.66
C ALA A 51 -14.70 2.48 15.83
N THR A 52 -14.54 3.79 15.68
CA THR A 52 -14.75 4.77 16.76
C THR A 52 -16.16 5.33 16.79
N HIS A 53 -16.74 5.63 15.63
CA HIS A 53 -18.01 6.33 15.50
C HIS A 53 -19.15 5.45 14.96
N GLY A 54 -18.86 4.22 14.52
CA GLY A 54 -19.85 3.33 13.93
C GLY A 54 -20.36 3.83 12.57
N ALA A 55 -21.49 3.29 12.12
CA ALA A 55 -22.08 3.58 10.81
C ALA A 55 -23.03 4.79 10.80
N GLU A 56 -23.30 5.39 11.97
CA GLU A 56 -24.26 6.50 12.10
C GLU A 56 -23.64 7.86 11.76
N VAL A 57 -22.31 7.95 11.85
CA VAL A 57 -21.56 9.16 11.49
C VAL A 57 -20.94 8.95 10.12
N GLU A 58 -21.13 9.91 9.21
CA GLU A 58 -20.50 9.88 7.89
C GLU A 58 -19.05 10.35 8.00
N PRO A 59 -18.06 9.61 7.47
CA PRO A 59 -16.69 10.07 7.43
C PRO A 59 -16.52 11.30 6.50
N LEU A 60 -15.55 12.15 6.82
CA LEU A 60 -15.04 13.17 5.89
C LEU A 60 -14.73 12.60 4.51
N THR A 61 -14.98 13.41 3.47
CA THR A 61 -14.51 13.07 2.13
C THR A 61 -12.98 13.09 2.06
N GLU A 62 -12.41 12.37 1.10
CA GLU A 62 -10.95 12.30 0.91
C GLU A 62 -10.30 13.69 0.78
N ARG A 63 -10.94 14.59 0.03
CA ARG A 63 -10.45 15.97 -0.16
C ARG A 63 -10.45 16.76 1.14
N GLU A 64 -11.50 16.62 1.95
CA GLU A 64 -11.63 17.30 3.24
C GLU A 64 -10.60 16.79 4.25
N PHE A 65 -10.40 15.46 4.29
CA PHE A 65 -9.36 14.83 5.10
C PHE A 65 -7.97 15.41 4.78
N TRP A 66 -7.59 15.45 3.51
CA TRP A 66 -6.27 15.96 3.11
C TRP A 66 -6.12 17.45 3.36
N ARG A 67 -7.17 18.24 3.14
CA ARG A 67 -7.15 19.67 3.47
C ARG A 67 -6.93 19.88 4.97
N GLY A 68 -7.73 19.25 5.83
CA GLY A 68 -7.60 19.37 7.27
C GLY A 68 -6.23 18.94 7.78
N ARG A 69 -5.68 17.85 7.22
CA ARG A 69 -4.32 17.38 7.55
C ARG A 69 -3.22 18.37 7.17
N MET A 70 -3.36 19.10 6.06
CA MET A 70 -2.41 20.16 5.69
C MET A 70 -2.56 21.37 6.60
N ASP A 71 -3.81 21.79 6.86
CA ASP A 71 -4.10 22.91 7.75
C ASP A 71 -3.55 22.65 9.17
N GLU A 72 -3.68 21.42 9.67
CA GLU A 72 -3.14 21.01 10.97
C GLU A 72 -1.61 21.09 11.01
N GLN A 73 -0.91 20.71 9.93
CA GLN A 73 0.55 20.80 9.82
C GLN A 73 1.03 22.25 9.70
N ASP A 74 0.27 23.10 9.01
CA ASP A 74 0.58 24.52 8.88
C ASP A 74 0.35 25.27 10.20
N GLN A 75 -0.68 24.89 10.97
CA GLN A 75 -0.96 25.45 12.29
C GLN A 75 -0.02 24.92 13.38
N ASN A 76 0.40 23.66 13.26
CA ASN A 76 1.31 23.00 14.19
C ASN A 76 2.60 22.58 13.48
N PRO A 77 3.36 23.54 12.95
CA PRO A 77 4.65 23.19 12.39
C PRO A 77 5.49 22.69 13.57
N GLY A 78 6.02 21.46 13.47
CA GLY A 78 6.83 20.85 14.52
C GLY A 78 8.08 21.67 14.84
N ALA A 79 9.10 21.06 15.46
CA ALA A 79 10.36 21.77 15.73
C ALA A 79 10.97 22.31 14.43
N ARG A 80 10.75 23.60 14.14
CA ARG A 80 11.38 24.33 13.04
C ARG A 80 12.72 24.83 13.55
N CYS A 81 13.74 24.72 12.73
CA CYS A 81 15.11 25.16 13.04
C CYS A 81 15.30 26.70 13.03
N CYS A 82 14.21 27.46 13.18
CA CYS A 82 14.26 28.92 13.26
C CYS A 82 14.53 29.39 14.69
#